data_AF-C4V8M1-F1
#
_entry.id   AF-C4V8M1-F1
#
_cell.length_a   1.000
_cell.length_b   1.000
_cell.length_c   1.000
_cell.angle_alpha   90.00
_cell.angle_beta   90.00
_cell.angle_gamma   90.00
#
_symmetry.space_group_name_H-M   'P 1'
#
loop_
_entity.id
_entity.type
_entity.pdbx_description
1 polymer ?
#
loop_
_entity_poly.entity_id
_entity_poly.type
_entity_poly.pdbx_seq_one_letter_code
_entity_poly.pdbx_strand_id
1 'polypeptide(L)'
;MTVRKYRYISFSYSLLEGKNVSLENSIISIIRDKVNENFGEHVLYRLQNLALLEYLHENNIFVIRVDRDICKFILFSLVSVGQINGMKVNFKILFVSGIYKKLLKRLRDSISKPENKNIC
;
A
#
# COMPACT_ATOMS: atom_id res chain seq x y z
N MET A 1 4.39 -28.95 -9.59
CA MET A 1 4.68 -27.50 -9.45
C MET A 1 3.72 -26.88 -8.45
N THR A 2 4.22 -26.37 -7.32
CA THR A 2 3.39 -25.60 -6.38
C THR A 2 3.14 -24.19 -6.92
N VAL A 3 1.87 -23.81 -7.08
CA VAL A 3 1.50 -22.47 -7.54
C VAL A 3 1.89 -21.44 -6.48
N ARG A 4 2.71 -20.45 -6.88
CA ARG A 4 3.10 -19.33 -6.01
C ARG A 4 1.87 -18.52 -5.62
N LYS A 5 1.71 -18.24 -4.32
CA LYS A 5 0.53 -17.53 -3.79
C LYS A 5 0.88 -16.08 -3.51
N TYR A 6 0.08 -15.17 -4.05
CA TYR A 6 0.23 -13.73 -3.84
C TYR A 6 -0.79 -13.17 -2.85
N ARG A 7 -0.49 -11.97 -2.37
CA ARG A 7 -1.41 -11.05 -1.73
C ARG A 7 -1.42 -9.74 -2.51
N TYR A 8 -2.61 -9.18 -2.64
CA TYR A 8 -2.87 -7.88 -3.21
C TYR A 8 -3.29 -6.97 -2.06
N ILE A 9 -2.67 -5.81 -1.98
CA ILE A 9 -2.89 -4.83 -0.90
C ILE A 9 -3.31 -3.54 -1.57
N SER A 10 -4.42 -2.96 -1.14
CA SER A 10 -4.76 -1.57 -1.43
C SER A 10 -4.57 -0.72 -0.20
N PHE A 11 -3.97 0.44 -0.39
CA PHE A 11 -3.74 1.41 0.68
C PHE A 11 -3.76 2.81 0.11
N SER A 12 -4.20 3.77 0.91
CA SER A 12 -4.15 5.19 0.57
C SER A 12 -3.07 5.90 1.37
N TYR A 13 -2.72 7.10 0.94
CA TYR A 13 -1.91 8.01 1.73
C TYR A 13 -2.57 9.38 1.85
N SER A 14 -2.28 10.04 2.96
CA SER A 14 -2.61 11.44 3.18
C SER A 14 -1.39 12.17 3.71
N LEU A 15 -1.14 13.37 3.17
CA LEU A 15 -0.17 14.29 3.73
C LEU A 15 -0.83 14.99 4.91
N LEU A 16 -0.15 15.02 6.06
CA LEU A 16 -0.64 15.75 7.24
C LEU A 16 -0.30 17.24 7.14
N GLU A 17 0.81 17.56 6.48
CA GLU A 17 1.31 18.91 6.26
C GLU A 17 1.99 18.97 4.88
N GLY A 18 1.78 20.04 4.11
CA GLY A 18 2.47 20.30 2.85
C GLY A 18 1.60 20.27 1.59
N LYS A 19 2.24 20.48 0.42
CA LYS A 19 1.60 20.43 -0.90
C LYS A 19 1.38 18.99 -1.34
N ASN A 20 0.33 18.71 -2.12
CA ASN A 20 0.12 17.42 -2.76
C ASN A 20 1.35 17.03 -3.61
N VAL A 21 2.05 15.98 -3.20
CA VAL A 21 3.16 15.35 -3.92
C VAL A 21 2.73 13.95 -4.30
N SER A 22 2.85 13.61 -5.59
CA SER A 22 2.62 12.25 -6.05
C SER A 22 3.75 11.33 -5.59
N LEU A 23 3.40 10.23 -4.92
CA LEU A 23 4.35 9.19 -4.51
C LEU A 23 4.42 8.02 -5.49
N GLU A 24 3.76 8.09 -6.65
CA GLU A 24 3.65 6.95 -7.59
C GLU A 24 4.98 6.33 -7.98
N ASN A 25 5.92 7.15 -8.43
CA ASN A 25 7.22 6.68 -8.91
C ASN A 25 8.17 6.25 -7.77
N SER A 26 7.86 6.63 -6.53
CA SER A 26 8.72 6.39 -5.36
C SER A 26 8.12 5.38 -4.39
N ILE A 27 6.87 4.97 -4.53
CA ILE A 27 6.20 4.16 -3.49
C ILE A 27 6.89 2.80 -3.28
N ILE A 28 7.41 2.19 -4.35
CA ILE A 28 8.12 0.91 -4.25
C ILE A 28 9.47 1.08 -3.56
N SER A 29 10.21 2.17 -3.81
CA SER A 29 11.47 2.43 -3.11
C SER A 29 11.20 2.75 -1.64
N ILE A 30 10.20 3.58 -1.33
CA ILE A 30 9.78 3.89 0.05
C ILE A 30 9.45 2.62 0.83
N ILE A 31 8.68 1.71 0.24
CA ILE A 31 8.34 0.43 0.87
C ILE A 31 9.60 -0.42 1.12
N ARG A 32 10.50 -0.49 0.15
CA ARG A 32 11.75 -1.26 0.27
C ARG A 32 12.65 -0.70 1.38
N ASP A 33 12.83 0.62 1.39
CA ASP A 33 13.64 1.33 2.38
C ASP A 33 13.07 1.09 3.78
N LYS A 34 11.75 1.20 3.93
CA LYS A 34 11.10 0.98 5.23
C LYS A 34 11.14 -0.48 5.67
N VAL A 35 11.02 -1.44 4.76
CA VAL A 35 11.20 -2.87 5.09
C VAL A 35 12.64 -3.13 5.54
N ASN A 36 13.63 -2.53 4.87
CA ASN A 36 15.03 -2.68 5.24
C ASN A 36 15.31 -2.04 6.61
N GLU A 37 14.76 -0.86 6.88
CA GLU A 37 14.89 -0.20 8.19
C GLU A 37 14.28 -1.06 9.32
N ASN A 38 13.09 -1.61 9.10
CA ASN A 38 12.36 -2.36 10.12
C ASN A 38 12.89 -3.79 10.35
N PHE A 39 13.39 -4.44 9.30
CA PHE A 39 13.70 -5.88 9.33
C PHE A 39 15.06 -6.25 8.74
N GLY A 40 15.77 -5.33 8.09
CA GLY A 40 17.06 -5.58 7.45
C GLY A 40 17.01 -6.33 6.12
N GLU A 41 18.19 -6.57 5.56
CA GLU A 41 18.37 -7.03 4.17
C GLU A 41 17.75 -8.41 3.91
N HIS A 42 17.73 -9.29 4.91
CA HIS A 42 17.21 -10.66 4.75
C HIS A 42 15.73 -10.70 4.36
N VAL A 43 14.91 -9.73 4.79
CA VAL A 43 13.52 -9.58 4.34
C VAL A 43 13.46 -8.85 3.00
N LEU A 44 14.31 -7.84 2.80
CA LEU A 44 14.40 -7.08 1.54
C LEU A 44 14.64 -8.00 0.33
N TYR A 45 15.54 -8.97 0.44
CA TYR A 45 15.82 -9.95 -0.62
C TYR A 45 14.62 -10.81 -1.01
N ARG A 46 13.61 -10.91 -0.14
CA ARG A 46 12.38 -11.68 -0.39
C ARG A 46 11.32 -10.85 -1.13
N LEU A 47 11.55 -9.55 -1.36
CA LEU A 47 10.65 -8.63 -2.09
C LEU A 47 10.78 -8.70 -3.62
N GLN A 48 11.22 -9.82 -4.18
CA GLN A 48 11.45 -9.96 -5.62
C GLN A 48 10.20 -9.73 -6.47
N ASN A 49 9.02 -10.06 -5.93
CA ASN A 49 7.73 -9.94 -6.63
C ASN A 49 6.86 -8.78 -6.15
N LEU A 50 7.44 -7.84 -5.38
CA LEU A 50 6.78 -6.60 -5.04
C LEU A 50 6.59 -5.77 -6.32
N ALA A 51 5.35 -5.46 -6.65
CA ALA A 51 5.03 -4.66 -7.83
C ALA A 51 3.87 -3.71 -7.54
N LEU A 52 3.97 -2.48 -8.03
CA LEU A 52 2.84 -1.57 -8.16
C LEU A 52 2.01 -2.01 -9.36
N LEU A 53 0.72 -2.25 -9.14
CA LEU A 53 -0.22 -2.67 -10.19
C LEU A 53 -1.06 -1.50 -10.69
N GLU A 54 -1.60 -0.70 -9.76
CA GLU A 54 -2.45 0.45 -10.08
C GLU A 54 -2.20 1.58 -9.08
N TYR A 55 -2.30 2.82 -9.58
CA TYR A 55 -2.39 4.02 -8.77
C TYR A 55 -3.61 4.84 -9.20
N LEU A 56 -4.51 5.13 -8.27
CA LEU A 56 -5.68 5.96 -8.49
C LEU A 56 -5.41 7.35 -7.94
N HIS A 57 -5.01 8.26 -8.84
CA HIS A 57 -4.56 9.61 -8.51
C HIS A 57 -5.59 10.41 -7.70
N GLU A 58 -6.88 10.35 -8.08
CA GLU A 58 -7.93 11.15 -7.44
C GLU A 58 -8.15 10.79 -5.97
N ASN A 59 -7.82 9.56 -5.59
CA ASN A 59 -8.03 9.06 -4.23
C ASN A 59 -6.71 8.78 -3.49
N ASN A 60 -5.56 9.01 -4.12
CA ASN A 60 -4.25 8.67 -3.58
C ASN A 60 -4.16 7.19 -3.14
N ILE A 61 -4.76 6.29 -3.93
CA ILE A 61 -4.82 4.85 -3.62
C ILE A 61 -3.81 4.09 -4.47
N PHE A 62 -2.97 3.29 -3.81
CA PHE A 62 -2.10 2.32 -4.45
C PHE A 62 -2.69 0.91 -4.37
N VAL A 63 -2.43 0.11 -5.39
CA VAL A 63 -2.65 -1.34 -5.38
C VAL A 63 -1.35 -2.03 -5.70
N ILE A 64 -0.84 -2.82 -4.76
CA ILE A 64 0.41 -3.56 -4.90
C ILE A 64 0.19 -5.07 -4.86
N ARG A 65 1.08 -5.81 -5.51
CA ARG A 65 1.21 -7.27 -5.39
C ARG A 65 2.45 -7.59 -4.57
N VAL A 66 2.34 -8.60 -3.71
CA VAL A 66 3.46 -9.15 -2.93
C VAL A 66 3.28 -10.66 -2.75
N ASP A 67 4.37 -11.38 -2.52
CA ASP A 67 4.33 -12.77 -2.08
C ASP A 67 3.59 -12.92 -0.74
N ARG A 68 2.79 -13.97 -0.60
CA ARG A 68 1.88 -14.14 0.55
C ARG A 68 2.62 -14.17 1.90
N ASP A 69 3.79 -14.77 1.94
CA ASP A 69 4.63 -14.90 3.13
C ASP A 69 5.27 -13.57 3.56
N ILE A 70 5.46 -12.63 2.62
CA ILE A 70 6.06 -11.32 2.91
C ILE A 70 5.01 -10.24 3.24
N CYS A 71 3.75 -10.49 2.92
CA CYS A 71 2.64 -9.55 3.12
C CYS A 71 2.62 -8.88 4.50
N LYS A 72 2.91 -9.62 5.59
CA LYS A 72 2.91 -9.07 6.95
C LYS A 72 3.98 -8.00 7.17
N PHE A 73 5.16 -8.15 6.58
CA PHE A 73 6.27 -7.20 6.71
C PHE A 73 5.96 -5.91 5.95
N ILE A 74 5.31 -6.02 4.79
CA ILE A 74 4.82 -4.87 4.02
C ILE A 74 3.77 -4.10 4.79
N LEU A 75 2.78 -4.79 5.36
CA LEU A 75 1.72 -4.13 6.13
C LEU A 75 2.27 -3.37 7.32
N PHE A 76 3.18 -3.99 8.09
CA PHE A 76 3.87 -3.31 9.19
C PHE A 76 4.67 -2.10 8.70
N SER A 77 5.42 -2.26 7.61
CA SER A 77 6.25 -1.18 7.08
C SER A 77 5.43 0.02 6.65
N LEU A 78 4.31 -0.21 5.94
CA LEU A 78 3.39 0.85 5.52
C LEU A 78 2.85 1.64 6.72
N VAL A 79 2.37 0.97 7.78
CA VAL A 79 1.82 1.67 8.96
C VAL A 79 2.89 2.35 9.81
N SER A 80 4.15 1.94 9.67
CA SER A 80 5.29 2.53 10.40
C SER A 80 5.89 3.77 9.71
N VAL A 81 5.46 4.10 8.48
CA VAL A 81 5.93 5.34 7.84
C VAL A 81 5.24 6.53 8.50
N GLY A 82 6.01 7.36 9.19
CA GLY A 82 5.52 8.64 9.72
C GLY A 82 5.96 9.85 8.90
N GLN A 83 7.03 9.73 8.10
CA GLN A 83 7.62 10.84 7.38
C GLN A 83 8.33 10.38 6.11
N ILE A 84 8.23 11.16 5.02
CA ILE A 84 8.94 10.98 3.76
C ILE A 84 9.51 12.32 3.34
N ASN A 85 10.83 12.42 3.16
CA ASN A 85 11.53 13.65 2.71
C ASN A 85 11.10 14.91 3.49
N GLY A 86 10.98 14.81 4.81
CA GLY A 86 10.54 15.93 5.65
C GLY A 86 9.02 16.07 5.80
N MET A 87 8.22 15.47 4.92
CA MET A 87 6.75 15.58 4.93
C MET A 87 6.13 14.51 5.82
N LYS A 88 5.22 14.90 6.72
CA LYS A 88 4.45 13.95 7.53
C LYS A 88 3.42 13.23 6.65
N VAL A 89 3.51 11.91 6.58
CA VAL A 89 2.67 11.05 5.76
C VAL A 89 2.00 10.01 6.63
N ASN A 90 0.73 9.73 6.35
CA ASN A 90 0.02 8.62 6.95
C ASN A 90 -0.45 7.66 5.84
N PHE A 91 -0.04 6.40 5.91
CA PHE A 91 -0.60 5.35 5.06
C PHE A 91 -1.73 4.61 5.76
N LYS A 92 -2.87 4.47 5.08
CA LYS A 92 -4.02 3.72 5.55
C LYS A 92 -4.23 2.49 4.69
N ILE A 93 -4.11 1.30 5.29
CA ILE A 93 -4.47 0.06 4.61
C ILE A 93 -5.99 0.02 4.42
N LEU A 94 -6.44 -0.22 3.19
CA LEU A 94 -7.86 -0.32 2.86
C LEU A 94 -8.29 -1.79 2.81
N PHE A 95 -7.67 -2.58 1.94
CA PHE A 95 -8.02 -3.98 1.75
C PHE A 95 -6.80 -4.86 1.49
N VAL A 96 -6.90 -6.13 1.91
CA VAL A 96 -5.94 -7.18 1.57
C VAL A 96 -6.72 -8.37 1.01
N SER A 97 -6.26 -8.95 -0.09
CA SER A 97 -6.92 -10.09 -0.76
C SER A 97 -5.91 -11.04 -1.37
N GLY A 98 -6.26 -12.32 -1.48
CA GLY A 98 -5.52 -13.27 -2.33
C GLY A 98 -5.93 -13.22 -3.80
N ILE A 99 -7.02 -12.53 -4.12
CA ILE A 99 -7.62 -12.48 -5.47
C ILE A 99 -7.72 -11.02 -5.88
N TYR A 100 -7.03 -10.67 -6.97
CA TYR A 100 -6.95 -9.31 -7.49
C TYR A 100 -8.32 -8.73 -7.84
N LYS A 101 -9.11 -9.45 -8.65
CA LYS A 101 -10.47 -9.05 -9.05
C LYS A 101 -11.38 -8.75 -7.85
N LYS A 102 -11.26 -9.52 -6.76
CA LYS A 102 -12.05 -9.31 -5.53
C LYS A 102 -11.63 -8.04 -4.80
N LEU A 103 -10.34 -7.71 -4.81
CA LEU A 103 -9.83 -6.46 -4.24
C LEU A 103 -10.31 -5.26 -5.04
N LEU A 104 -10.18 -5.29 -6.37
CA LEU A 104 -10.67 -4.21 -7.23
C LEU A 104 -12.18 -4.00 -7.10
N LYS A 105 -12.96 -5.09 -7.00
CA LYS A 105 -14.40 -4.98 -6.76
C LYS A 105 -14.71 -4.24 -5.45
N ARG A 106 -14.07 -4.63 -4.34
CA ARG A 106 -14.23 -3.94 -3.05
C ARG A 106 -13.81 -2.48 -3.11
N LEU A 107 -12.71 -2.21 -3.80
CA LEU A 107 -12.20 -0.86 -3.98
C LEU A 107 -13.22 0.01 -4.73
N ARG A 108 -13.74 -0.48 -5.85
CA ARG A 108 -14.80 0.18 -6.63
C ARG A 108 -16.03 0.42 -5.76
N ASP A 109 -16.52 -0.60 -5.07
CA ASP A 109 -17.69 -0.50 -4.20
C ASP A 109 -17.50 0.53 -3.06
N SER A 110 -16.26 0.73 -2.61
CA SER A 110 -15.93 1.73 -1.58
C SER A 110 -15.81 3.15 -2.12
N ILE A 111 -15.33 3.33 -3.35
CA ILE A 111 -15.19 4.64 -3.99
C ILE A 111 -16.55 5.13 -4.52
N SER A 112 -17.38 4.21 -5.02
CA SER A 112 -18.71 4.53 -5.56
C SER A 112 -19.77 4.80 -4.49
N LYS A 113 -19.47 4.57 -3.21
CA LYS A 113 -20.34 4.98 -2.10
C LYS A 113 -19.83 6.31 -1.55
N PRO A 114 -20.40 7.46 -1.94
CA PRO A 114 -20.14 8.69 -1.20
C PRO A 114 -20.49 8.44 0.27
N GLU A 115 -19.61 8.87 1.17
CA GLU A 115 -19.84 8.84 2.60
C GLU A 115 -21.21 9.46 2.90
N ASN A 116 -22.15 8.68 3.43
CA ASN A 116 -23.29 9.25 4.14
C ASN A 116 -22.73 9.95 5.39
N LYS A 117 -22.32 11.21 5.25
CA LYS A 117 -22.15 12.13 6.36
C LYS A 117 -23.53 12.47 6.92
N ASN A 118 -23.99 11.68 7.89
CA ASN A 118 -24.94 12.08 8.93
C ASN A 118 -24.26 11.68 10.24
N ILE A 119 -23.51 12.55 10.91
CA ILE A 119 -24.00 13.52 11.91
C ILE A 119 -25.11 12.91 12.78
N CYS A 120 -24.69 12.35 13.92
CA CYS A 120 -25.37 12.52 15.19
C CYS A 120 -24.36 13.13 16.16
#